data_AF-W0AIW2-F1
#
_entry.id   AF-W0AIW2-F1
#
_cell.length_a   1.000
_cell.length_b   1.000
_cell.length_c   1.000
_cell.angle_alpha   90.00
_cell.angle_beta   90.00
_cell.angle_gamma   90.00
#
_symmetry.space_group_name_H-M   'P 1'
#
loop_
_entity.id
_entity.type
_entity.pdbx_description
1 polymer ?
#
loop_
_entity_poly.entity_id
_entity_poly.type
_entity_poly.pdbx_seq_one_letter_code
_entity_poly.pdbx_strand_id
1 'polypeptide(L)'
;MLIDVVSACIANLKKGEVTFWASDLLRKRSDARTKLEEIVNQTELEKVPSSWMKVSGLLWRMHRLKIFDRADADQLDVPAMLQPGRVNIIDLSDLDSPVLRNLAIAQVLRQLQTEQERAYELATAKGQTPTPVNLIIEEAHEFLSTARIRQMPTLYEQVARIAKRGRKRWLGLTFVTQLPQNLPDEVLALINNWILHKIQDESVVGRLRRTIPAIDQSMWRSLASLQPGQAVVSLAHMRRPIMTQIHSSTAKLRLES
;
A
#
# COMPACT_ATOMS: atom_id res chain seq x y z
N MET A 1 1.88 21.06 17.20
CA MET A 1 0.96 20.99 18.37
C MET A 1 1.04 19.64 19.07
N LEU A 2 0.74 18.51 18.41
CA LEU A 2 0.84 17.18 19.04
C LEU A 2 2.24 16.85 19.60
N ILE A 3 3.30 17.19 18.85
CA ILE A 3 4.69 17.05 19.31
C ILE A 3 4.92 17.79 20.62
N ASP A 4 4.40 19.02 20.71
CA ASP A 4 4.58 19.90 21.85
C ASP A 4 3.81 19.41 23.09
N VAL A 5 2.60 18.90 22.89
CA VAL A 5 1.80 18.25 23.95
C VAL A 5 2.55 17.04 24.52
N VAL A 6 3.11 16.19 23.66
CA VAL A 6 3.88 15.02 24.11
C VAL A 6 5.17 15.43 24.81
N SER A 7 5.86 16.47 24.33
CA SER A 7 7.02 17.04 25.04
C SER A 7 6.65 17.52 26.44
N ALA A 8 5.48 18.15 26.60
CA ALA A 8 4.99 18.58 27.91
C ALA A 8 4.71 17.39 28.85
N CYS A 9 4.09 16.32 28.36
CA CYS A 9 3.89 15.09 29.15
C CYS A 9 5.22 14.45 29.60
N ILE A 10 6.23 14.40 28.71
CA ILE A 10 7.56 13.86 29.04
C ILE A 10 8.25 14.71 30.11
N ALA A 11 8.19 16.03 29.96
CA ALA A 11 8.77 16.98 30.91
C ALA A 11 8.10 16.89 32.29
N ASN A 12 6.77 16.78 32.35
CA ASN A 12 6.03 16.56 33.59
C ASN A 12 6.49 15.28 34.32
N LEU A 13 6.57 14.14 33.62
CA LEU A 13 7.01 12.87 34.21
C LEU A 13 8.47 12.87 34.68
N LYS A 14 9.35 13.61 33.99
CA LYS A 14 10.78 13.70 34.33
C LYS A 14 11.11 14.88 35.25
N LYS A 15 10.13 15.71 35.64
CA LYS A 15 10.33 16.98 36.34
C LYS A 15 11.34 17.90 35.64
N GLY A 16 11.27 17.96 34.31
CA GLY A 16 12.13 18.79 33.46
C GLY A 16 11.39 19.98 32.86
N GLU A 17 12.12 20.87 32.19
CA GLU A 17 11.52 21.99 31.46
C GLU A 17 10.86 21.53 30.14
N VAL A 18 9.71 22.13 29.82
CA VAL A 18 9.03 21.89 28.55
C VAL A 18 9.65 22.75 27.46
N THR A 19 10.07 22.12 26.37
CA THR A 19 10.52 22.84 25.17
C THR A 19 9.50 22.68 24.04
N PHE A 20 9.03 23.82 23.53
CA PHE A 20 8.00 23.91 22.50
C PHE A 20 8.66 24.10 21.12
N TRP A 21 8.69 23.04 20.32
CA TRP A 21 9.48 22.99 19.09
C TRP A 21 8.66 22.96 17.81
N ALA A 22 7.37 22.60 17.83
CA ALA A 22 6.62 22.31 16.60
C ALA A 22 5.42 23.25 16.36
N SER A 23 4.81 23.82 17.40
CA SER A 23 3.65 24.69 17.26
C SER A 23 4.04 26.16 17.36
N ASP A 24 3.80 26.91 16.29
CA ASP A 24 3.95 28.36 16.28
C ASP A 24 3.07 29.05 17.34
N LEU A 25 1.86 28.53 17.56
CA LEU A 25 0.95 29.02 18.60
C LEU A 25 1.56 28.85 19.99
N LEU A 26 2.02 27.65 20.34
CA LEU A 26 2.64 27.40 21.65
C LEU A 26 3.99 28.10 21.78
N ARG A 27 4.72 28.34 20.69
CA ARG A 27 5.95 29.15 20.74
C ARG A 27 5.67 30.63 21.01
N LYS A 28 4.60 31.20 20.47
CA LYS A 28 4.35 32.65 20.53
C LYS A 28 3.46 33.09 21.70
N ARG A 29 2.61 32.20 22.24
CA ARG A 29 1.60 32.54 23.24
C ARG A 29 1.88 31.90 24.60
N SER A 30 2.16 32.71 25.62
CA SER A 30 2.42 32.25 26.99
C SER A 30 1.17 31.69 27.68
N ASP A 31 0.00 32.29 27.45
CA ASP A 31 -1.29 31.83 27.96
C ASP A 31 -1.65 30.41 27.49
N ALA A 32 -1.33 30.11 26.23
CA ALA A 32 -1.52 28.77 25.66
C ALA A 32 -0.59 27.72 26.31
N ARG A 33 0.64 28.10 26.69
CA ARG A 33 1.57 27.20 27.40
C ARG A 33 1.07 26.89 28.80
N THR A 34 0.69 27.91 29.57
CA THR A 34 0.18 27.75 30.94
C THR A 34 -1.06 26.85 30.96
N LYS A 35 -1.97 27.05 30.01
CA LYS A 35 -3.18 26.21 29.90
C LYS A 35 -2.84 24.77 29.55
N LEU A 36 -1.85 24.53 28.69
CA LEU A 36 -1.40 23.17 28.37
C LEU A 36 -0.75 22.50 29.58
N GLU A 37 0.10 23.20 30.33
CA GLU A 37 0.71 22.67 31.57
C GLU A 37 -0.35 22.33 32.62
N GLU A 38 -1.35 23.19 32.80
CA GLU A 38 -2.48 22.94 33.69
C GLU A 38 -3.23 21.65 33.30
N ILE A 39 -3.56 21.50 32.01
CA ILE A 39 -4.24 20.29 31.50
C ILE A 39 -3.38 19.04 31.74
N VAL A 40 -2.08 19.11 31.43
CA VAL A 40 -1.16 17.97 31.61
C VAL A 40 -1.05 17.59 33.09
N ASN A 41 -1.01 18.56 34.00
CA ASN A 41 -0.95 18.32 35.45
C ASN A 41 -2.24 17.72 36.02
N GLN A 42 -3.40 18.06 35.45
CA GLN A 42 -4.71 17.56 35.86
C GLN A 42 -5.09 16.22 35.21
N THR A 43 -4.34 15.78 34.19
CA THR A 43 -4.61 14.54 33.46
C THR A 43 -3.86 13.38 34.11
N GLU A 44 -4.52 12.23 34.28
CA GLU A 44 -3.85 10.99 34.67
C GLU A 44 -3.01 10.45 33.51
N LEU A 45 -1.69 10.71 33.56
CA LEU A 45 -0.76 10.29 32.51
C LEU A 45 -0.31 8.84 32.70
N GLU A 46 -0.05 8.17 31.57
CA GLU A 46 0.74 6.93 31.54
C GLU A 46 2.11 7.19 32.20
N LYS A 47 2.43 6.42 33.25
CA LYS A 47 3.57 6.68 34.12
C LYS A 47 4.90 6.20 33.53
N VAL A 48 4.87 5.42 32.46
CA VAL A 48 6.07 4.88 31.80
C VAL A 48 6.69 5.92 30.85
N PRO A 49 7.83 6.57 31.19
CA PRO A 49 8.38 7.65 30.36
C PRO A 49 8.89 7.15 29.00
N SER A 50 9.31 5.89 28.93
CA SER A 50 9.77 5.27 27.67
C SER A 50 8.64 5.12 26.65
N SER A 51 7.39 4.99 27.08
CA SER A 51 6.21 4.98 26.20
C SER A 51 6.03 6.34 25.53
N TRP A 52 6.12 7.43 26.28
CA TRP A 52 6.04 8.78 25.72
C TRP A 52 7.23 9.11 24.82
N MET A 53 8.44 8.66 25.15
CA MET A 53 9.60 8.81 24.27
C MET A 53 9.41 8.08 22.94
N LYS A 54 8.78 6.90 22.92
CA LYS A 54 8.39 6.20 21.68
C LYS A 54 7.39 7.03 20.87
N VAL A 55 6.34 7.56 21.51
CA VAL A 55 5.34 8.41 20.85
C VAL A 55 5.99 9.67 20.26
N SER A 56 6.86 10.34 21.03
CA SER A 56 7.62 11.50 20.56
C SER A 56 8.46 11.17 19.34
N GLY A 57 9.20 10.05 19.36
CA GLY A 57 9.97 9.57 18.22
C GLY A 57 9.12 9.34 16.96
N LEU A 58 7.91 8.79 17.12
CA LEU A 58 6.95 8.61 16.02
C LEU A 58 6.46 9.95 15.47
N LEU A 59 6.04 10.88 16.34
CA LEU A 59 5.55 12.20 15.93
C LEU A 59 6.64 13.01 15.22
N TRP A 60 7.88 12.97 15.71
CA TRP A 60 9.02 13.59 15.05
C TRP A 60 9.34 12.96 13.70
N ARG A 61 9.21 11.64 13.58
CA ARG A 61 9.32 10.94 12.28
C ARG A 61 8.23 11.43 11.32
N MET A 62 6.97 11.52 11.76
CA MET A 62 5.87 12.02 10.94
C MET A 62 6.08 13.46 10.51
N HIS A 63 6.55 14.34 11.41
CA HIS A 63 6.84 15.73 11.10
C HIS A 63 7.98 15.88 10.08
N ARG A 64 9.07 15.11 10.21
CA ARG A 64 10.14 15.10 9.19
C ARG A 64 9.65 14.65 7.82
N LEU A 65 8.66 13.76 7.79
CA LEU A 65 8.06 13.25 6.57
C LEU A 65 7.02 14.22 5.97
N LYS A 66 6.68 15.34 6.64
CA LYS A 66 5.70 16.35 6.18
C LYS A 66 4.35 15.76 5.73
N ILE A 67 3.92 14.65 6.36
CA ILE A 67 2.70 13.92 5.95
C ILE A 67 1.38 14.58 6.41
N PHE A 68 1.44 15.55 7.32
CA PHE A 68 0.27 16.28 7.81
C PHE A 68 0.53 17.77 7.63
N ASP A 69 0.10 18.37 6.53
CA ASP A 69 0.17 19.84 6.43
C ASP A 69 -0.70 20.51 5.37
N ARG A 70 -1.74 19.85 4.84
CA ARG A 70 -2.68 20.50 3.91
C ARG A 70 -4.12 20.20 4.28
N ALA A 71 -4.66 20.99 5.20
CA ALA A 71 -6.08 20.94 5.56
C ALA A 71 -6.99 21.40 4.41
N ASP A 72 -6.41 22.09 3.44
CA ASP A 72 -7.00 22.65 2.23
C ASP A 72 -6.80 21.77 0.98
N ALA A 73 -6.06 20.66 1.07
CA ALA A 73 -5.91 19.75 -0.06
C ALA A 73 -7.18 18.92 -0.28
N ASP A 74 -7.54 18.76 -1.55
CA ASP A 74 -8.61 17.85 -1.95
C ASP A 74 -8.29 16.43 -1.49
N GLN A 75 -9.28 15.78 -0.87
CA GLN A 75 -9.18 14.38 -0.50
C GLN A 75 -9.45 13.50 -1.72
N LEU A 76 -8.88 12.30 -1.69
CA LEU A 76 -9.16 11.29 -2.71
C LEU A 76 -10.64 10.89 -2.67
N ASP A 77 -11.40 11.19 -3.73
CA ASP A 77 -12.80 10.78 -3.87
C ASP A 77 -12.89 9.30 -4.30
N VAL A 78 -12.67 8.42 -3.33
CA VAL A 78 -12.73 6.97 -3.54
C VAL A 78 -14.11 6.50 -4.05
N PRO A 79 -15.25 6.98 -3.53
CA PRO A 79 -16.56 6.63 -4.09
C PRO A 79 -16.71 6.95 -5.59
N ALA A 80 -16.18 8.07 -6.06
CA ALA A 80 -16.19 8.41 -7.49
C ALA A 80 -15.25 7.51 -8.30
N MET A 81 -14.09 7.15 -7.73
CA MET A 81 -13.14 6.24 -8.39
C MET A 81 -13.73 4.85 -8.59
N LEU A 82 -14.53 4.35 -7.64
CA LEU A 82 -15.11 3.00 -7.70
C LEU A 82 -16.36 2.89 -8.61
N GLN A 83 -16.73 3.95 -9.33
CA GLN A 83 -17.82 3.89 -10.29
C GLN A 83 -17.47 3.00 -11.50
N PRO A 84 -18.43 2.26 -12.07
CA PRO A 84 -18.22 1.42 -13.25
C PRO A 84 -17.67 2.20 -14.45
N GLY A 85 -16.87 1.50 -15.28
CA GLY A 85 -16.37 2.06 -16.55
C GLY A 85 -15.19 3.02 -16.42
N ARG A 86 -14.55 3.08 -15.25
CA ARG A 86 -13.40 3.97 -14.99
C ARG A 86 -12.09 3.19 -14.94
N VAL A 87 -11.03 3.87 -15.38
CA VAL A 87 -9.64 3.50 -15.12
C VAL A 87 -9.03 4.64 -14.33
N ASN A 88 -8.75 4.41 -13.05
CA ASN A 88 -8.15 5.41 -12.18
C ASN A 88 -6.65 5.12 -12.07
N ILE A 89 -5.83 6.12 -12.39
CA ILE A 89 -4.37 6.03 -12.29
C ILE A 89 -3.95 6.86 -11.08
N ILE A 90 -3.24 6.22 -10.15
CA ILE A 90 -2.67 6.87 -8.98
C ILE A 90 -1.16 6.90 -9.19
N ASP A 91 -0.65 8.07 -9.55
CA ASP A 91 0.77 8.27 -9.75
C ASP A 91 1.46 8.56 -8.40
N LEU A 92 2.48 7.78 -8.09
CA LEU A 92 3.29 7.92 -6.87
C LEU A 92 4.78 8.06 -7.20
N SER A 93 5.12 8.34 -8.46
CA SER A 93 6.50 8.51 -8.95
C SER A 93 7.20 9.69 -8.26
N ASP A 94 6.49 10.79 -8.01
CA ASP A 94 6.98 11.99 -7.32
C ASP A 94 7.35 11.77 -5.83
N LEU A 95 7.11 10.58 -5.28
CA LEU A 95 7.45 10.26 -3.89
C LEU A 95 8.84 9.62 -3.80
N ASP A 96 9.86 10.46 -3.63
CA ASP A 96 11.27 10.06 -3.49
C ASP A 96 11.55 9.13 -2.30
N SER A 97 10.75 9.26 -1.23
CA SER A 97 10.91 8.45 -0.02
C SER A 97 10.12 7.15 -0.12
N PRO A 98 10.76 5.96 -0.08
CA PRO A 98 10.06 4.69 -0.06
C PRO A 98 9.09 4.56 1.12
N VAL A 99 9.38 5.23 2.24
CA VAL A 99 8.49 5.26 3.41
C VAL A 99 7.22 6.05 3.10
N LEU A 100 7.34 7.22 2.44
CA LEU A 100 6.18 8.02 2.04
C LEU A 100 5.33 7.28 1.02
N ARG A 101 5.96 6.73 -0.02
CA ARG A 101 5.31 5.94 -1.06
C ARG A 101 4.52 4.78 -0.46
N ASN A 102 5.14 3.99 0.42
CA ASN A 102 4.47 2.86 1.07
C ASN A 102 3.34 3.31 2.02
N LEU A 103 3.47 4.45 2.70
CA LEU A 103 2.39 5.02 3.52
C LEU A 103 1.20 5.44 2.66
N ALA A 104 1.45 6.11 1.52
CA ALA A 104 0.44 6.50 0.56
C ALA A 104 -0.29 5.28 0.00
N ILE A 105 0.45 4.27 -0.46
CA ILE A 105 -0.11 2.98 -0.92
C ILE A 105 -0.99 2.36 0.16
N ALA A 106 -0.49 2.25 1.40
CA ALA A 106 -1.24 1.65 2.50
C ALA A 106 -2.55 2.42 2.78
N GLN A 107 -2.51 3.76 2.72
CA GLN A 107 -3.68 4.60 2.92
C GLN A 107 -4.70 4.43 1.80
N VAL A 108 -4.26 4.47 0.55
CA VAL A 108 -5.09 4.25 -0.64
C VAL A 108 -5.76 2.87 -0.58
N LEU A 109 -4.99 1.81 -0.31
CA LEU A 109 -5.53 0.46 -0.16
C LEU A 109 -6.56 0.36 0.97
N ARG A 110 -6.38 1.12 2.07
CA ARG A 110 -7.34 1.10 3.20
C ARG A 110 -8.65 1.72 2.78
N GLN A 111 -8.58 2.92 2.19
CA GLN A 111 -9.77 3.65 1.75
C GLN A 111 -10.53 2.86 0.67
N LEU A 112 -9.82 2.30 -0.32
CA LEU A 112 -10.41 1.46 -1.36
C LEU A 112 -11.08 0.22 -0.79
N GLN A 113 -10.43 -0.47 0.16
CA GLN A 113 -11.00 -1.64 0.79
C GLN A 113 -12.29 -1.30 1.57
N THR A 114 -12.25 -0.25 2.39
CA THR A 114 -13.41 0.19 3.17
C THR A 114 -14.57 0.59 2.27
N GLU A 115 -14.31 1.38 1.22
CA GLU A 115 -15.38 1.80 0.31
C GLU A 115 -15.93 0.67 -0.54
N GLN A 116 -15.09 -0.26 -0.99
CA GLN A 116 -15.58 -1.44 -1.70
C GLN A 116 -16.43 -2.34 -0.81
N GLU A 117 -16.08 -2.49 0.47
CA GLU A 117 -16.88 -3.23 1.43
C GLU A 117 -18.26 -2.60 1.64
N ARG A 118 -18.31 -1.27 1.80
CA ARG A 118 -19.56 -0.50 1.88
C ARG A 118 -20.40 -0.63 0.60
N ALA A 119 -19.78 -0.46 -0.58
CA ALA A 119 -20.45 -0.56 -1.87
C ALA A 119 -21.03 -1.96 -2.10
N TYR A 120 -20.28 -3.00 -1.74
CA TYR A 120 -20.74 -4.38 -1.79
C TYR A 120 -21.96 -4.63 -0.89
N GLU A 121 -21.93 -4.15 0.34
CA GLU A 121 -23.03 -4.33 1.30
C GLU A 121 -24.31 -3.61 0.83
N LEU A 122 -24.16 -2.38 0.33
CA LEU A 122 -25.28 -1.62 -0.24
C LEU A 122 -25.88 -2.30 -1.48
N ALA A 123 -25.05 -2.80 -2.39
CA ALA A 123 -25.54 -3.52 -3.57
C ALA A 123 -26.26 -4.81 -3.16
N THR A 124 -25.69 -5.57 -2.23
CA THR A 124 -26.28 -6.81 -1.71
C THR A 124 -27.63 -6.54 -1.04
N ALA A 125 -27.72 -5.52 -0.19
CA ALA A 125 -28.96 -5.12 0.49
C ALA A 125 -30.07 -4.70 -0.49
N LYS A 126 -29.70 -4.17 -1.66
CA LYS A 126 -30.62 -3.79 -2.74
C LYS A 126 -30.90 -4.91 -3.74
N GLY A 127 -30.32 -6.10 -3.56
CA GLY A 127 -30.42 -7.20 -4.55
C GLY A 127 -29.73 -6.90 -5.88
N GLN A 128 -28.78 -5.95 -5.90
CA GLN A 128 -28.01 -5.55 -7.07
C GLN A 128 -26.67 -6.28 -7.11
N THR A 129 -26.13 -6.46 -8.32
CA THR A 129 -24.77 -7.00 -8.48
C THR A 129 -23.73 -5.95 -8.07
N PRO A 130 -22.84 -6.26 -7.09
CA PRO A 130 -21.75 -5.36 -6.73
C PRO A 130 -20.84 -5.07 -7.91
N THR A 131 -20.32 -3.84 -7.99
CA THR A 131 -19.34 -3.49 -9.02
C THR A 131 -17.99 -4.16 -8.69
N PRO A 132 -17.39 -4.94 -9.61
CA PRO A 132 -16.05 -5.49 -9.43
C PRO A 132 -14.99 -4.40 -9.53
N VAL A 133 -14.03 -4.43 -8.62
CA VAL A 133 -12.87 -3.55 -8.60
C VAL A 133 -11.62 -4.40 -8.71
N ASN A 134 -10.72 -4.05 -9.63
CA ASN A 134 -9.40 -4.67 -9.72
C ASN A 134 -8.32 -3.64 -9.42
N LEU A 135 -7.49 -3.92 -8.42
CA LEU A 135 -6.34 -3.08 -8.07
C LEU A 135 -5.11 -3.64 -8.75
N ILE A 136 -4.52 -2.86 -9.65
CA ILE A 136 -3.27 -3.19 -10.32
C ILE A 136 -2.15 -2.45 -9.59
N ILE A 137 -1.17 -3.20 -9.10
CA ILE A 137 -0.01 -2.62 -8.44
C ILE A 137 1.24 -2.91 -9.27
N GLU A 138 1.77 -1.84 -9.86
CA GLU A 138 3.02 -1.87 -10.61
C GLU A 138 4.24 -1.93 -9.68
N GLU A 139 5.36 -2.41 -10.21
CA GLU A 139 6.62 -2.57 -9.48
C GLU A 139 6.42 -3.33 -8.15
N ALA A 140 5.68 -4.44 -8.18
CA ALA A 140 5.23 -5.13 -6.96
C ALA A 140 6.34 -5.47 -5.95
N HIS A 141 7.55 -5.70 -6.45
CA HIS A 141 8.73 -5.99 -5.65
C HIS A 141 9.24 -4.80 -4.82
N GLU A 142 8.97 -3.56 -5.24
CA GLU A 142 9.41 -2.34 -4.54
C GLU A 142 8.72 -2.14 -3.19
N PHE A 143 7.58 -2.80 -2.97
CA PHE A 143 6.86 -2.74 -1.69
C PHE A 143 6.65 -4.11 -1.02
N LEU A 144 6.68 -5.23 -1.76
CA LEU A 144 6.49 -6.57 -1.18
C LEU A 144 7.79 -7.36 -0.94
N SER A 145 8.97 -6.82 -1.22
CA SER A 145 10.21 -7.54 -0.90
C SER A 145 10.41 -7.73 0.60
N THR A 146 11.09 -8.81 1.00
CA THR A 146 11.35 -9.15 2.41
C THR A 146 11.92 -7.97 3.22
N ALA A 147 12.83 -7.20 2.62
CA ALA A 147 13.40 -6.01 3.25
C ALA A 147 12.35 -4.91 3.48
N ARG A 148 11.45 -4.69 2.52
CA ARG A 148 10.36 -3.70 2.59
C ARG A 148 9.27 -4.12 3.56
N ILE A 149 8.93 -5.41 3.60
CA ILE A 149 7.99 -5.98 4.57
C ILE A 149 8.49 -5.74 6.00
N ARG A 150 9.79 -5.95 6.28
CA ARG A 150 10.35 -5.66 7.61
C ARG A 150 10.21 -4.18 8.00
N GLN A 151 10.26 -3.27 7.04
CA GLN A 151 10.09 -1.83 7.28
C GLN A 151 8.63 -1.44 7.52
N MET A 152 7.67 -2.11 6.85
CA MET A 152 6.24 -1.83 6.94
C MET A 152 5.39 -3.12 6.90
N PRO A 153 5.38 -3.90 8.00
CA PRO A 153 4.68 -5.19 8.03
C PRO A 153 3.16 -5.03 7.85
N THR A 154 2.60 -3.91 8.32
CA THR A 154 1.17 -3.60 8.20
C THR A 154 0.69 -3.47 6.76
N LEU A 155 1.51 -2.92 5.85
CA LEU A 155 1.17 -2.85 4.42
C LEU A 155 1.09 -4.25 3.83
N TYR A 156 2.07 -5.10 4.13
CA TYR A 156 2.06 -6.50 3.69
C TYR A 156 0.85 -7.26 4.20
N GLU A 157 0.54 -7.16 5.50
CA GLU A 157 -0.64 -7.80 6.09
C GLU A 157 -1.93 -7.36 5.43
N GLN A 158 -2.03 -6.07 5.06
CA GLN A 158 -3.17 -5.53 4.35
C GLN A 158 -3.29 -6.12 2.94
N VAL A 159 -2.20 -6.16 2.17
CA VAL A 159 -2.17 -6.78 0.84
C VAL A 159 -2.54 -8.25 0.92
N ALA A 160 -1.95 -9.01 1.84
CA ALA A 160 -2.25 -10.42 2.06
C ALA A 160 -3.72 -10.63 2.47
N ARG A 161 -4.29 -9.74 3.28
CA ARG A 161 -5.71 -9.76 3.66
C ARG A 161 -6.61 -9.55 2.45
N ILE A 162 -6.30 -8.57 1.60
CA ILE A 162 -7.07 -8.32 0.37
C ILE A 162 -6.93 -9.50 -0.58
N ALA A 163 -5.73 -10.05 -0.79
CA ALA A 163 -5.53 -11.24 -1.62
C ALA A 163 -6.35 -12.45 -1.12
N LYS A 164 -6.42 -12.68 0.20
CA LYS A 164 -7.18 -13.80 0.79
C LYS A 164 -8.70 -13.60 0.79
N ARG A 165 -9.17 -12.37 1.03
CA ARG A 165 -10.60 -12.10 1.30
C ARG A 165 -11.31 -11.29 0.21
N GLY A 166 -10.55 -10.63 -0.67
CA GLY A 166 -11.06 -9.69 -1.67
C GLY A 166 -12.06 -10.32 -2.63
N ARG A 167 -11.89 -11.60 -2.98
CA ARG A 167 -12.85 -12.36 -3.80
C ARG A 167 -14.29 -12.30 -3.25
N LYS A 168 -14.46 -12.35 -1.93
CA LYS A 168 -15.80 -12.28 -1.30
C LYS A 168 -16.45 -10.91 -1.48
N ARG A 169 -15.64 -9.84 -1.61
CA ARG A 169 -16.07 -8.45 -1.74
C ARG A 169 -15.88 -7.89 -3.15
N TRP A 170 -15.72 -8.76 -4.16
CA TRP A 170 -15.51 -8.35 -5.55
C TRP A 170 -14.31 -7.39 -5.74
N LEU A 171 -13.28 -7.57 -4.91
CA LEU A 171 -12.04 -6.82 -4.94
C LEU A 171 -10.89 -7.73 -5.38
N GLY A 172 -10.44 -7.57 -6.62
CA GLY A 172 -9.30 -8.27 -7.21
C GLY A 172 -7.98 -7.53 -6.98
N LEU A 173 -6.89 -8.29 -6.95
CA LEU A 173 -5.53 -7.76 -6.97
C LEU A 173 -4.79 -8.32 -8.20
N THR A 174 -4.03 -7.46 -8.84
CA THR A 174 -3.11 -7.79 -9.93
C THR A 174 -1.75 -7.21 -9.58
N PHE A 175 -0.71 -8.05 -9.57
CA PHE A 175 0.67 -7.61 -9.36
C PHE A 175 1.39 -7.59 -10.69
N VAL A 176 2.07 -6.49 -11.00
CA VAL A 176 2.95 -6.35 -12.15
C VAL A 176 4.37 -6.17 -11.63
N THR A 177 5.30 -7.02 -12.08
CA THR A 177 6.70 -6.97 -11.64
C THR A 177 7.63 -7.67 -12.61
N GLN A 178 8.81 -7.11 -12.78
CA GLN A 178 9.96 -7.67 -13.48
C GLN A 178 10.86 -8.51 -12.57
N LEU A 179 10.70 -8.41 -11.24
CA LEU A 179 11.45 -9.19 -10.24
C LEU A 179 10.50 -10.07 -9.40
N PRO A 180 9.84 -11.08 -10.00
CA PRO A 180 8.92 -11.95 -9.26
C PRO A 180 9.62 -12.79 -8.17
N GLN A 181 10.93 -13.02 -8.27
CA GLN A 181 11.74 -13.64 -7.20
C GLN A 181 11.78 -12.82 -5.90
N ASN A 182 11.53 -11.51 -5.99
CA ASN A 182 11.52 -10.65 -4.81
C ASN A 182 10.16 -10.63 -4.09
N LEU A 183 9.12 -11.21 -4.69
CA LEU A 183 7.82 -11.35 -4.03
C LEU A 183 7.86 -12.50 -2.99
N PRO A 184 7.14 -12.41 -1.87
CA PRO A 184 7.05 -13.49 -0.88
C PRO A 184 6.32 -14.71 -1.44
N ASP A 185 6.72 -15.91 -1.01
CA ASP A 185 6.06 -17.16 -1.44
C ASP A 185 4.58 -17.17 -1.07
N GLU A 186 4.22 -16.58 0.07
CA GLU A 186 2.83 -16.45 0.53
C GLU A 186 1.98 -15.58 -0.39
N VAL A 187 2.58 -14.58 -1.05
CA VAL A 187 1.86 -13.76 -2.04
C VAL A 187 1.71 -14.55 -3.33
N LEU A 188 2.78 -15.18 -3.81
CA LEU A 188 2.73 -15.98 -5.04
C LEU A 188 1.72 -17.12 -4.93
N ALA A 189 1.62 -17.75 -3.75
CA ALA A 189 0.67 -18.83 -3.48
C ALA A 189 -0.81 -18.38 -3.50
N LEU A 190 -1.10 -17.08 -3.41
CA LEU A 190 -2.46 -16.53 -3.48
C LEU A 190 -2.87 -16.15 -4.92
N ILE A 191 -1.94 -16.20 -5.87
CA ILE A 191 -2.17 -15.82 -7.26
C ILE A 191 -2.72 -17.01 -8.05
N ASN A 192 -3.93 -16.83 -8.59
CA ASN A 192 -4.62 -17.86 -9.38
C ASN A 192 -4.51 -17.65 -10.90
N ASN A 193 -4.06 -16.47 -11.32
CA ASN A 193 -3.98 -16.07 -12.72
C ASN A 193 -2.58 -15.52 -13.01
N TRP A 194 -1.95 -16.03 -14.05
CA TRP A 194 -0.57 -15.73 -14.41
C TRP A 194 -0.48 -15.34 -15.87
N ILE A 195 0.21 -14.23 -16.13
CA ILE A 195 0.62 -13.77 -17.45
C ILE A 195 2.14 -13.64 -17.39
N LEU A 196 2.83 -14.63 -17.92
CA LEU A 196 4.28 -14.73 -17.88
C LEU A 196 4.85 -14.25 -19.21
N HIS A 197 5.50 -13.08 -19.19
CA HIS A 197 6.32 -12.61 -20.30
C HIS A 197 7.69 -13.29 -20.32
N LYS A 198 8.59 -12.81 -21.19
CA LYS A 198 9.95 -13.32 -21.29
C LYS A 198 10.66 -13.29 -19.93
N ILE A 199 11.13 -14.45 -19.48
CA ILE A 199 11.96 -14.60 -18.28
C ILE A 199 13.18 -15.44 -18.67
N GLN A 200 14.37 -14.85 -18.54
CA GLN A 200 15.63 -15.50 -18.92
C GLN A 200 16.32 -16.19 -17.75
N ASP A 201 16.06 -15.73 -16.51
CA ASP A 201 16.71 -16.26 -15.32
C ASP A 201 16.14 -17.64 -14.95
N GLU A 202 16.96 -18.67 -15.05
CA GLU A 202 16.58 -20.06 -14.75
C GLU A 202 16.19 -20.26 -13.27
N SER A 203 16.78 -19.50 -12.34
CA SER A 203 16.44 -19.57 -10.92
C SER A 203 15.02 -19.05 -10.67
N VAL A 204 14.65 -17.96 -11.37
CA VAL A 204 13.31 -17.38 -11.34
C VAL A 204 12.30 -18.36 -11.93
N VAL A 205 12.60 -18.90 -13.12
CA VAL A 205 11.77 -19.93 -13.78
C VAL A 205 11.60 -21.14 -12.88
N GLY A 206 12.68 -21.62 -12.25
CA GLY A 206 12.64 -22.75 -11.33
C GLY A 206 11.76 -22.50 -10.11
N ARG A 207 11.76 -21.28 -9.55
CA ARG A 207 10.87 -20.89 -8.46
C ARG A 207 9.41 -20.85 -8.91
N LEU A 208 9.11 -20.12 -9.99
CA LEU A 208 7.75 -19.97 -10.50
C LEU A 208 7.16 -21.32 -10.91
N ARG A 209 7.95 -22.22 -11.49
CA ARG A 209 7.53 -23.58 -11.85
C ARG A 209 7.05 -24.41 -10.65
N ARG A 210 7.60 -24.17 -9.46
CA ARG A 210 7.13 -24.85 -8.23
C ARG A 210 5.81 -24.27 -7.72
N THR A 211 5.52 -23.01 -8.02
CA THR A 211 4.33 -22.31 -7.55
C THR A 211 3.15 -22.41 -8.50
N ILE A 212 3.41 -22.36 -9.82
CA ILE A 212 2.37 -22.25 -10.84
C ILE A 212 2.03 -23.64 -11.37
N PRO A 213 0.86 -24.20 -11.02
CA PRO A 213 0.44 -25.50 -11.53
C PRO A 213 0.07 -25.42 -13.01
N ALA A 214 0.00 -26.58 -13.65
CA ALA A 214 -0.57 -26.79 -14.98
C ALA A 214 0.17 -26.16 -16.19
N ILE A 215 1.34 -25.53 -16.01
CA ILE A 215 2.20 -25.13 -17.14
C ILE A 215 3.15 -26.28 -17.51
N ASP A 216 3.10 -26.69 -18.78
CA ASP A 216 3.91 -27.78 -19.33
C ASP A 216 5.40 -27.42 -19.41
N GLN A 217 6.27 -28.43 -19.32
CA GLN A 217 7.73 -28.25 -19.34
C GLN A 217 8.22 -27.54 -20.61
N SER A 218 7.56 -27.76 -21.75
CA SER A 218 7.89 -27.09 -23.02
C SER A 218 7.63 -25.59 -22.95
N MET A 219 6.52 -25.15 -22.34
CA MET A 219 6.20 -23.73 -22.16
C MET A 219 7.17 -23.06 -21.18
N TRP A 220 7.58 -23.76 -20.12
CA TRP A 220 8.63 -23.25 -19.23
C TRP A 220 9.95 -23.01 -19.96
N ARG A 221 10.34 -23.94 -20.85
CA ARG A 221 11.56 -23.81 -21.67
C ARG A 221 11.44 -22.68 -22.70
N SER A 222 10.23 -22.38 -23.18
CA SER A 222 10.02 -21.30 -24.17
C SER A 222 10.02 -19.91 -23.55
N LEU A 223 9.90 -19.75 -22.22
CA LEU A 223 9.88 -18.42 -21.58
C LEU A 223 11.12 -17.58 -21.93
N ALA A 224 12.29 -18.20 -22.06
CA ALA A 224 13.53 -17.48 -22.39
C ALA A 224 13.58 -17.00 -23.86
N SER A 225 12.81 -17.63 -24.76
CA SER A 225 12.79 -17.32 -26.19
C SER A 225 11.60 -16.45 -26.63
N LEU A 226 10.66 -16.15 -25.72
CA LEU A 226 9.54 -15.25 -26.00
C LEU A 226 10.04 -13.90 -26.51
N GLN A 227 9.38 -13.42 -27.56
CA GLN A 227 9.58 -12.09 -28.12
C GLN A 227 8.73 -11.04 -27.39
N PRO A 228 9.06 -9.74 -27.50
CA PRO A 228 8.20 -8.68 -26.98
C PRO A 228 6.74 -8.84 -27.44
N GLY A 229 5.82 -8.71 -26.48
CA GLY A 229 4.39 -8.95 -26.69
C GLY A 229 3.97 -10.41 -26.66
N GLN A 230 4.87 -11.40 -26.64
CA GLN A 230 4.49 -12.79 -26.38
C GLN A 230 4.40 -13.07 -24.87
N ALA A 231 3.48 -13.94 -24.49
CA ALA A 231 3.31 -14.39 -23.11
C ALA A 231 2.77 -15.83 -23.02
N VAL A 232 3.12 -16.52 -21.94
CA VAL A 232 2.41 -17.71 -21.47
C VAL A 232 1.34 -17.28 -20.48
N VAL A 233 0.09 -17.60 -20.78
CA VAL A 233 -1.09 -17.19 -20.01
C VAL A 233 -1.72 -18.43 -19.38
N SER A 234 -1.82 -18.43 -18.04
CA SER A 234 -2.45 -19.46 -17.24
C SER A 234 -3.49 -18.82 -16.33
N LEU A 235 -4.77 -18.98 -16.67
CA LEU A 235 -5.88 -18.40 -15.90
C LEU A 235 -6.69 -19.51 -15.24
N ALA A 236 -7.25 -19.24 -14.06
CA ALA A 236 -7.96 -20.23 -13.25
C ALA A 236 -9.16 -20.90 -13.96
N HIS A 237 -9.75 -20.24 -14.96
CA HIS A 237 -10.88 -20.76 -15.72
C HIS A 237 -10.46 -21.53 -16.99
N MET A 238 -9.17 -21.53 -17.35
CA MET A 238 -8.67 -22.19 -18.53
C MET A 238 -8.35 -23.66 -18.25
N ARG A 239 -8.66 -24.53 -19.23
CA ARG A 239 -8.33 -25.97 -19.14
C ARG A 239 -6.83 -26.24 -19.25
N ARG A 240 -6.12 -25.42 -20.03
CA ARG A 240 -4.67 -25.48 -20.23
C ARG A 240 -4.15 -24.06 -20.42
N PRO A 241 -2.92 -23.76 -19.98
CA PRO A 241 -2.25 -22.53 -20.34
C PRO A 241 -2.08 -22.42 -21.85
N ILE A 242 -1.98 -21.19 -22.34
CA ILE A 242 -1.73 -20.89 -23.75
C ILE A 242 -0.52 -20.00 -23.90
N MET A 243 0.21 -20.17 -24.99
CA MET A 243 1.18 -19.18 -25.44
C MET A 243 0.48 -18.30 -26.48
N THR A 244 0.50 -16.98 -26.26
CA THR A 244 -0.25 -16.04 -27.08
C THR A 244 0.54 -14.74 -27.31
N GLN A 245 0.07 -13.96 -28.28
CA GLN A 245 0.51 -12.59 -28.52
C GLN A 245 -0.45 -11.61 -27.84
N ILE A 246 0.09 -10.74 -27.01
CA ILE A 246 -0.60 -9.61 -26.41
C ILE A 246 -0.66 -8.49 -27.46
N HIS A 247 -1.87 -7.98 -27.68
CA HIS A 247 -2.08 -6.84 -28.56
C HIS A 247 -1.32 -5.62 -28.05
N SER A 248 -0.68 -4.90 -28.97
CA SER A 248 -0.04 -3.63 -28.64
C SER A 248 -1.08 -2.63 -28.15
N SER A 249 -0.74 -1.90 -27.09
CA SER A 249 -1.61 -0.84 -26.59
C SER A 249 -1.76 0.25 -27.65
N THR A 250 -2.99 0.76 -27.83
CA THR A 250 -3.24 1.96 -28.64
C THR A 250 -2.93 3.24 -27.87
N ALA A 251 -2.64 3.14 -26.57
CA ALA A 251 -2.24 4.26 -25.74
C ALA A 251 -0.88 4.79 -26.19
N LYS A 252 -0.76 6.12 -26.28
CA LYS A 252 0.52 6.78 -26.48
C LYS A 252 1.24 6.85 -25.14
N LEU A 253 2.52 6.46 -25.12
CA LEU A 253 3.39 6.74 -23.99
C LEU A 253 3.37 8.24 -23.74
N ARG A 254 3.04 8.62 -22.50
CA ARG A 254 3.20 9.99 -22.03
C ARG A 254 4.69 10.16 -21.77
N LEU A 255 5.48 10.37 -22.83
CA LEU A 255 6.88 10.76 -22.68
C LEU A 255 6.88 12.07 -21.89
N GLU A 256 7.45 12.04 -20.70
CA GLU A 256 7.65 13.23 -19.88
C GLU A 256 8.38 14.29 -20.72
N SER A 257 7.72 15.44 -20.86
CA SER A 257 8.25 16.66 -21.48
C SER A 257 8.87 17.56 -20.43
#